data_AF-A0A0A8UY65-F1
#
_entry.id   AF-A0A0A8UY65-F1
#
_cell.length_a   1.000
_cell.length_b   1.000
_cell.length_c   1.000
_cell.angle_alpha   90.00
_cell.angle_beta   90.00
_cell.angle_gamma   90.00
#
_symmetry.space_group_name_H-M   'P 1'
#
loop_
_entity.id
_entity.type
_entity.pdbx_description
1 polymer ?
#
loop_
_entity_poly.entity_id
_entity_poly.type
_entity_poly.pdbx_seq_one_letter_code
_entity_poly.pdbx_strand_id
1 'polypeptide(L)' 'MNSNNDIDKAYVSPYDKFLYEFDANHKKSESQLKEIKKHQRIAYLRDNPNPDAGDGEIWENF' A
#
# COMPACT_ATOMS: atom_id res chain seq x y z
N MET A 1 -14.61 42.45 3.42
CA MET A 1 -14.12 41.34 2.58
C MET A 1 -14.37 40.07 3.38
N ASN A 2 -15.40 39.30 3.03
CA ASN A 2 -15.73 38.08 3.77
C ASN A 2 -14.97 36.91 3.13
N SER A 3 -14.02 36.38 3.87
CA SER A 3 -13.36 35.10 3.59
C SER A 3 -14.34 33.95 3.81
N ASN A 4 -15.30 33.78 2.87
CA ASN A 4 -16.34 32.74 2.89
C ASN A 4 -15.95 31.44 2.16
N ASN A 5 -14.65 31.20 1.94
CA ASN A 5 -14.18 29.96 1.33
C ASN A 5 -13.66 29.01 2.41
N ASP A 6 -14.55 28.54 3.28
CA ASP A 6 -14.23 27.44 4.19
C ASP A 6 -14.30 26.13 3.40
N ILE A 7 -13.14 25.73 2.85
CA ILE A 7 -13.02 24.50 2.06
C ILE A 7 -13.08 23.32 3.01
N ASP A 8 -13.91 22.33 2.69
CA ASP A 8 -13.96 21.07 3.43
C ASP A 8 -12.60 20.36 3.36
N LYS A 9 -11.89 20.34 4.50
CA LYS A 9 -10.56 19.74 4.63
C LYS A 9 -10.61 18.21 4.75
N ALA A 10 -11.80 17.64 4.91
CA ALA A 10 -12.04 16.20 4.95
C ALA A 10 -12.73 15.70 3.66
N TYR A 11 -12.77 16.53 2.62
CA TYR A 11 -13.34 16.14 1.34
C TYR A 11 -12.60 14.93 0.75
N VAL A 12 -13.36 13.89 0.43
CA VAL A 12 -12.89 12.70 -0.28
C VAL A 12 -13.51 12.70 -1.67
N SER A 13 -12.68 12.68 -2.71
CA SER A 13 -13.19 12.76 -4.09
C SER A 13 -13.95 11.48 -4.47
N PRO A 14 -14.90 11.56 -5.42
CA PRO A 14 -15.55 10.38 -5.97
C PRO A 14 -14.56 9.34 -6.52
N TYR A 15 -13.41 9.79 -7.03
CA TYR A 15 -12.37 8.91 -7.55
C TYR A 15 -11.65 8.16 -6.43
N ASP A 16 -11.33 8.83 -5.32
CA ASP A 16 -10.72 8.17 -4.16
C ASP A 16 -11.65 7.09 -3.60
N LYS A 17 -12.96 7.40 -3.49
CA LYS A 17 -13.98 6.42 -3.09
C LYS A 17 -14.03 5.24 -4.06
N PHE A 18 -14.10 5.52 -5.36
CA PHE A 18 -14.12 4.49 -6.39
C PHE A 18 -12.88 3.59 -6.35
N LEU A 19 -11.68 4.16 -6.26
CA LEU A 19 -10.43 3.39 -6.24
C LEU A 19 -10.31 2.53 -4.97
N TYR A 20 -10.75 3.06 -3.83
CA TYR A 20 -10.83 2.28 -2.59
C TYR A 20 -11.81 1.11 -2.71
N GLU A 21 -13.03 1.36 -3.18
CA GLU A 21 -14.05 0.32 -3.38
C GLU A 21 -13.61 -0.72 -4.42
N PHE A 22 -12.95 -0.29 -5.49
CA PHE A 22 -12.40 -1.16 -6.50
C PHE A 22 -11.36 -2.09 -5.88
N ASP A 23 -10.40 -1.57 -5.13
CA ASP A 23 -9.37 -2.38 -4.48
C ASP A 23 -9.97 -3.38 -3.46
N ALA A 24 -11.02 -2.98 -2.73
CA ALA A 24 -11.68 -3.83 -1.74
C ALA A 24 -12.47 -4.99 -2.35
N ASN A 25 -13.12 -4.77 -3.49
CA ASN A 25 -14.06 -5.72 -4.07
C ASN A 25 -13.48 -6.58 -5.21
N HIS A 26 -12.26 -6.29 -5.67
CA HIS A 26 -11.62 -7.03 -6.75
C HIS A 26 -10.44 -7.86 -6.26
N LYS A 27 -10.20 -8.99 -6.92
CA LYS A 27 -9.04 -9.84 -6.63
C LYS A 27 -7.76 -9.08 -6.97
N LYS A 28 -6.75 -9.22 -6.10
CA LYS A 28 -5.42 -8.64 -6.34
C LYS A 28 -4.77 -9.29 -7.57
N SER A 29 -4.10 -8.48 -8.37
CA SER A 29 -3.29 -8.94 -9.49
C SER A 29 -2.04 -9.69 -9.00
N GLU A 30 -1.39 -10.43 -9.90
CA GLU A 30 -0.14 -11.11 -9.58
C GLU A 30 0.95 -10.14 -9.12
N SER A 31 1.05 -8.97 -9.75
CA SER A 31 2.01 -7.92 -9.37
C SER A 31 1.72 -7.38 -7.97
N GLN A 32 0.45 -7.11 -7.64
CA GLN A 32 0.04 -6.68 -6.29
C GLN A 32 0.35 -7.75 -5.24
N LEU A 33 0.09 -9.03 -5.54
CA LEU A 33 0.41 -10.14 -4.63
C LEU A 33 1.92 -10.28 -4.40
N LYS A 34 2.74 -10.11 -5.45
CA LYS A 34 4.20 -10.05 -5.29
C LYS A 34 4.57 -8.91 -4.35
N GLU A 35 4.02 -7.71 -4.56
CA GLU A 35 4.35 -6.51 -3.79
C GLU A 35 4.00 -6.68 -2.31
N ILE A 36 2.82 -7.24 -2.02
CA ILE A 36 2.41 -7.60 -0.66
C ILE A 36 3.45 -8.52 0.00
N LYS A 37 3.88 -9.59 -0.68
CA LYS A 37 4.90 -10.52 -0.14
C LYS A 37 6.24 -9.84 0.12
N LYS A 38 6.68 -8.96 -0.77
CA LYS A 38 7.90 -8.16 -0.58
C LYS A 38 7.82 -7.32 0.68
N HIS A 39 6.73 -6.57 0.88
CA HIS A 39 6.57 -5.72 2.05
C HIS A 39 6.42 -6.52 3.35
N GLN A 40 5.74 -7.67 3.32
CA GLN A 40 5.70 -8.61 4.45
C GLN A 40 7.10 -9.08 4.84
N ARG A 41 7.94 -9.44 3.87
CA ARG A 41 9.33 -9.82 4.13
C ARG A 41 10.15 -8.67 4.70
N ILE A 42 10.02 -7.46 4.16
CA ILE A 42 10.72 -6.27 4.69
C ILE A 42 10.32 -6.02 6.16
N ALA A 43 9.03 -6.09 6.48
CA ALA A 43 8.54 -5.93 7.84
C ALA A 43 9.11 -7.01 8.77
N TYR A 44 9.11 -8.27 8.33
CA TYR A 44 9.71 -9.37 9.08
C TYR A 44 11.20 -9.14 9.36
N LEU A 45 11.99 -8.78 8.35
CA LEU A 45 13.43 -8.55 8.51
C LEU A 45 13.74 -7.33 9.38
N ARG A 46 12.88 -6.29 9.33
CA ARG A 46 12.99 -5.13 10.23
C ARG A 46 12.78 -5.54 11.70
N ASP A 47 11.80 -6.39 11.95
CA ASP A 47 11.39 -6.77 13.30
C ASP A 47 12.22 -7.96 13.86
N ASN A 48 12.97 -8.67 13.01
CA ASN A 48 13.81 -9.80 13.36
C ASN A 48 15.27 -9.52 12.96
N PRO A 49 16.13 -9.05 13.89
CA PRO A 49 17.49 -8.57 13.57
C PRO A 49 18.48 -9.67 13.19
N ASN A 50 18.18 -10.93 13.50
CA ASN A 50 18.98 -12.10 13.09
C ASN A 50 18.11 -13.07 12.27
N PRO A 51 17.61 -12.68 11.09
CA PRO A 51 16.83 -13.57 10.25
C PRO A 51 17.77 -14.51 9.50
N ASP A 52 17.37 -15.77 9.33
CA ASP A 52 18.13 -16.72 8.51
C ASP A 52 18.24 -16.19 7.06
N ALA A 53 19.45 -16.26 6.49
CA ALA A 53 19.77 -15.67 5.18
C ALA A 53 19.18 -16.45 3.96
N GLY A 54 18.17 -17.30 4.18
CA GLY A 54 17.78 -18.37 3.26
C GLY A 54 17.14 -17.94 1.94
N ASP A 55 16.64 -16.70 1.82
CA ASP A 55 15.70 -16.35 0.76
C ASP A 55 16.24 -15.32 -0.27
N GLY A 56 17.53 -15.31 -0.62
CA GLY A 56 18.08 -14.44 -1.70
C GLY A 56 17.85 -12.93 -1.51
N GLU A 57 18.08 -12.10 -2.54
CA GLU A 57 17.83 -10.65 -2.45
C GLU A 57 16.34 -10.31 -2.57
N ILE A 58 15.88 -9.32 -1.79
CA ILE A 58 14.47 -8.88 -1.75
C ILE A 58 13.99 -8.32 -3.11
N TRP A 59 14.93 -7.89 -3.97
CA TRP A 59 14.67 -7.10 -5.17
C TRP A 59 14.76 -7.88 -6.49
N GLU A 60 15.29 -9.10 -6.50
CA GLU A 60 15.58 -9.86 -7.74
C GLU A 60 14.35 -10.21 -8.60
N ASN A 61 13.13 -10.07 -8.08
CA ASN A 61 11.89 -10.57 -8.72
C ASN A 61 10.84 -9.50 -9.02
N PHE A 62 11.25 -8.21 -9.11
CA PHE A 62 10.40 -7.07 -9.45
C PHE A 62 10.85 -6.33 -10.71
#